data_AF-A0A954K4M5-F1
#
_entry.id   AF-A0A954K4M5-F1
#
_cell.length_a   1.000
_cell.length_b   1.000
_cell.length_c   1.000
_cell.angle_alpha   90.00
_cell.angle_beta   90.00
_cell.angle_gamma   90.00
#
_symmetry.space_group_name_H-M   'P 1'
#
loop_
_entity.id
_entity.type
_entity.pdbx_description
1 polymer ?
#
loop_
_entity_poly.entity_id
_entity_poly.type
_entity_poly.pdbx_seq_one_letter_code
_entity_poly.pdbx_strand_id
1 'polypeptide(L)' 'MAAEPAIRPWILSEINYAYVKENPYEVAVLPMGATEPHNLHLPYGTDTYEADAISSRICEAAHQRGAKVVMLPPIP' A
#
# COMPACT_ATOMS: atom_id res chain seq x y z
N MET A 1 10.29 17.55 -16.55
CA MET A 1 11.10 16.74 -15.62
C MET A 1 10.12 16.13 -14.63
N ALA A 2 9.95 14.81 -14.62
CA ALA A 2 9.10 14.17 -13.61
C ALA A 2 9.74 14.44 -12.24
N ALA A 3 8.97 14.97 -11.29
CA ALA A 3 9.45 15.13 -9.92
C ALA A 3 9.90 13.76 -9.40
N GLU A 4 11.04 13.69 -8.71
CA GLU A 4 11.41 12.47 -7.99
C GLU A 4 10.23 12.07 -7.08
N PRO A 5 9.82 10.80 -7.08
CA PRO A 5 8.73 10.38 -6.21
C PRO A 5 9.17 10.60 -4.76
N ALA A 6 8.52 11.54 -4.09
CA ALA A 6 8.69 11.73 -2.66
C ALA A 6 8.37 10.40 -1.96
N ILE A 7 9.24 9.97 -1.03
CA ILE A 7 9.02 8.78 -0.21
C ILE A 7 7.62 8.86 0.39
N ARG A 8 6.80 7.82 0.19
CA ARG A 8 5.43 7.76 0.72
C ARG A 8 5.44 7.12 2.10
N PRO A 9 5.36 7.90 3.19
CA PRO A 9 5.52 7.36 4.54
C PRO A 9 4.41 6.39 4.95
N TRP A 10 3.26 6.41 4.27
CA TRP A 10 2.16 5.49 4.53
C TRP A 10 2.29 4.13 3.81
N ILE A 11 3.38 3.85 3.09
CA ILE A 11 3.62 2.56 2.41
C ILE A 11 4.85 1.89 3.01
N LEU A 12 4.65 0.78 3.72
CA LEU A 12 5.73 0.13 4.47
C LEU A 12 6.88 -0.35 3.57
N SER A 13 6.60 -0.78 2.34
CA SER A 13 7.60 -1.25 1.39
C SER A 13 8.50 -0.15 0.82
N GLU A 14 8.22 1.13 1.11
CA GLU A 14 8.98 2.28 0.65
C GLU A 14 9.81 2.95 1.75
N ILE A 15 9.67 2.48 2.98
CA ILE A 15 10.34 3.04 4.16
C ILE A 15 11.19 2.00 4.86
N ASN A 16 12.00 2.45 5.82
CA ASN A 16 12.90 1.59 6.59
C ASN A 16 12.52 1.58 8.08
N TYR A 17 13.14 0.68 8.82
CA TYR A 17 12.89 0.52 10.26
C TYR A 17 13.24 1.78 11.08
N ALA A 18 14.24 2.57 10.67
CA ALA A 18 14.57 3.82 11.36
C ALA A 18 13.40 4.80 11.33
N TYR A 19 12.75 4.97 10.18
CA TYR A 19 11.56 5.80 10.05
C TYR A 19 10.40 5.29 10.92
N VAL A 20 10.09 3.99 10.84
CA VAL A 20 9.00 3.37 11.60
C VAL A 20 9.20 3.51 13.11
N LYS A 21 10.46 3.40 13.59
CA LYS A 21 10.79 3.54 15.00
C LYS A 21 10.50 4.95 15.54
N GLU A 22 10.67 5.98 14.71
CA GLU A 22 10.43 7.38 15.07
C GLU A 22 8.97 7.81 14.80
N ASN A 23 8.25 7.09 13.94
CA ASN A 23 6.91 7.43 13.47
C ASN A 23 5.92 6.27 13.74
N PRO A 24 5.40 6.13 14.97
CA PRO A 24 4.48 5.05 15.31
C PRO A 24 3.13 5.22 14.60
N TYR A 25 2.60 4.11 14.10
CA TYR A 25 1.29 4.04 13.44
C TYR A 25 0.18 3.61 14.40
N GLU A 26 -1.04 4.07 14.13
CA GLU A 26 -2.26 3.75 14.89
C GLU A 26 -3.13 2.72 14.17
N VAL A 27 -3.04 2.66 12.83
CA VAL A 27 -3.80 1.75 11.97
C VAL A 27 -2.89 1.11 10.93
N ALA A 28 -2.99 -0.22 10.78
CA ALA A 28 -2.37 -0.95 9.69
C ALA A 28 -3.45 -1.44 8.71
N VAL A 29 -3.22 -1.22 7.42
CA VAL A 29 -4.04 -1.76 6.32
C VAL A 29 -3.27 -2.91 5.70
N LEU A 30 -3.84 -4.12 5.72
CA LEU A 30 -3.30 -5.29 5.05
C LEU A 30 -4.08 -5.54 3.76
N PRO A 31 -3.52 -5.21 2.59
CA PRO A 31 -4.12 -5.60 1.32
C PRO A 31 -4.05 -7.13 1.19
N MET A 32 -5.16 -7.74 0.82
CA MET A 32 -5.26 -9.18 0.57
C MET A 32 -5.91 -9.38 -0.78
N GLY A 33 -5.23 -10.12 -1.66
CA GLY A 33 -5.77 -10.58 -2.93
C GLY A 33 -5.86 -12.11 -2.97
N ALA A 34 -5.70 -12.64 -4.17
CA ALA A 34 -5.64 -14.06 -4.46
C ALA A 34 -4.79 -14.32 -5.71
N THR A 35 -4.31 -15.57 -5.81
CA THR A 35 -3.63 -16.11 -6.98
C THR A 35 -4.59 -17.03 -7.70
N GLU A 36 -5.42 -16.49 -8.60
CA GLU A 36 -6.52 -17.23 -9.22
C GLU A 36 -6.79 -16.84 -10.69
N PRO A 37 -7.29 -17.77 -11.53
CA PRO A 37 -7.50 -17.50 -12.95
C PRO A 37 -8.62 -16.48 -13.18
N HIS A 38 -8.29 -15.39 -13.86
CA HIS A 38 -9.25 -14.35 -14.25
C HIS A 38 -9.54 -14.41 -15.76
N ASN A 39 -10.17 -15.50 -16.22
CA ASN A 39 -10.44 -15.76 -17.64
C ASN A 39 -9.14 -15.74 -18.50
N LEU A 40 -9.25 -15.58 -19.83
CA LEU A 40 -8.12 -15.66 -20.78
C LEU A 40 -7.39 -14.32 -21.00
N HIS A 41 -7.83 -13.23 -20.36
CA HIS A 41 -7.39 -11.86 -20.68
C HIS A 41 -6.87 -11.07 -19.47
N LEU A 42 -7.08 -11.55 -18.25
CA LEU A 42 -6.56 -10.92 -17.04
C LEU A 42 -5.52 -11.81 -16.34
N PRO A 43 -4.57 -11.21 -15.62
CA PRO A 43 -3.53 -11.94 -14.89
C PRO A 43 -4.07 -12.63 -13.64
N TYR A 44 -3.32 -13.63 -13.15
CA TYR A 44 -3.66 -14.38 -11.92
C TYR A 44 -3.69 -13.52 -10.65
N GLY A 45 -2.96 -12.41 -10.62
CA GLY A 45 -2.86 -11.51 -9.46
C GLY A 45 -3.80 -10.31 -9.55
N THR A 46 -4.91 -10.41 -10.31
CA THR A 46 -5.86 -9.31 -10.49
C THR A 46 -6.31 -8.76 -9.13
N ASP A 47 -6.74 -9.64 -8.22
CA ASP A 47 -7.14 -9.29 -6.86
C ASP A 47 -6.04 -8.57 -6.07
N THR A 48 -4.78 -9.02 -6.20
CA THR A 48 -3.64 -8.38 -5.53
C THR A 48 -3.38 -6.98 -6.09
N TYR A 49 -3.45 -6.80 -7.42
CA TYR A 49 -3.26 -5.49 -8.06
C TYR A 49 -4.37 -4.50 -7.69
N GLU A 50 -5.62 -4.96 -7.64
CA GLU A 50 -6.75 -4.13 -7.21
C GLU A 50 -6.64 -3.76 -5.73
N ALA A 51 -6.33 -4.73 -4.86
CA ALA A 51 -6.13 -4.50 -3.44
C ALA A 51 -4.98 -3.52 -3.16
N ASP A 52 -3.86 -3.64 -3.87
CA ASP A 52 -2.71 -2.74 -3.76
C ASP A 52 -3.09 -1.31 -4.20
N ALA A 53 -3.71 -1.19 -5.37
CA ALA A 53 -4.13 0.07 -5.96
C ALA A 53 -5.14 0.83 -5.08
N ILE A 54 -6.13 0.13 -4.52
CA ILE A 54 -7.14 0.72 -3.63
C ILE A 54 -6.50 1.10 -2.29
N SER A 55 -5.73 0.18 -1.69
CA SER A 55 -5.11 0.39 -0.37
C SER A 55 -4.14 1.58 -0.38
N SER A 56 -3.34 1.73 -1.45
CA SER A 56 -2.42 2.85 -1.60
C SER A 56 -3.14 4.20 -1.57
N ARG A 57 -4.27 4.31 -2.30
CA ARG A 57 -5.07 5.54 -2.40
C ARG A 57 -5.81 5.88 -1.11
N ILE A 58 -6.37 4.89 -0.42
CA ILE A 58 -7.07 5.14 0.85
C ILE A 58 -6.07 5.54 1.95
N CYS A 59 -4.88 4.92 1.99
CA CYS A 59 -3.84 5.27 2.95
C CYS A 59 -3.29 6.67 2.68
N GLU A 60 -3.10 7.05 1.42
CA GLU A 60 -2.76 8.43 1.03
C GLU A 60 -3.82 9.41 1.52
N ALA A 61 -5.10 9.18 1.21
CA ALA A 61 -6.18 10.06 1.61
C ALA A 61 -6.33 10.17 3.13
N ALA A 62 -6.14 9.07 3.87
CA ALA A 62 -6.16 9.06 5.33
C ALA A 62 -4.95 9.81 5.91
N HIS A 63 -3.75 9.60 5.36
CA HIS A 63 -2.54 10.31 5.76
C HIS A 63 -2.66 11.83 5.54
N GLN A 64 -3.18 12.26 4.38
CA GLN A 64 -3.45 13.68 4.10
C GLN A 64 -4.44 14.32 5.07
N ARG A 65 -5.29 13.51 5.73
CA ARG A 65 -6.21 13.95 6.79
C ARG A 65 -5.61 13.86 8.20
N GLY A 66 -4.32 13.56 8.32
CA GLY A 66 -3.58 13.48 9.58
C GLY A 66 -3.62 12.12 10.27
N ALA A 67 -4.14 11.07 9.62
CA ALA A 67 -4.14 9.73 10.20
C ALA A 67 -2.73 9.12 10.20
N LYS A 68 -2.35 8.45 11.29
CA LYS A 68 -1.13 7.64 11.38
C LYS A 68 -1.39 6.23 10.87
N VAL A 69 -1.53 6.11 9.56
CA VAL A 69 -1.83 4.85 8.85
C VAL A 69 -0.60 4.31 8.13
N VAL A 70 -0.48 2.99 8.08
CA VAL A 70 0.51 2.30 7.24
C VAL A 70 -0.14 1.19 6.42
N MET A 71 0.18 1.12 5.13
CA MET A 71 -0.12 0.00 4.25
C MET A 71 0.98 -1.05 4.37
N LEU A 72 0.60 -2.28 4.69
CA LEU A 72 1.48 -3.44 4.70
C LEU A 72 1.65 -4.01 3.27
N PRO A 73 2.70 -4.81 3.02
CA PRO A 73 2.83 -5.54 1.75
C PRO A 73 1.59 -6.40 1.47
N PRO A 74 1.05 -6.39 0.24
CA PRO A 74 -0.08 -7.23 -0.13
C PRO A 74 0.20 -8.71 0.08
N ILE A 75 -0.81 -9.45 0.55
CA ILE A 75 -0.79 -10.91 0.53
C ILE A 75 -1.46 -11.39 -0.77
N PRO A 76 -0.75 -12.18 -1.60
CA PRO A 76 -1.26 -12.70 -2.87
C PRO A 76 -2.06 -13.99 -2.72
#